data_AF-A0A1P8NFF4-F1
#
_entry.id   AF-A0A1P8NFF4-F1
#
_cell.length_a   1.000
_cell.length_b   1.000
_cell.length_c   1.000
_cell.angle_alpha   90.00
_cell.angle_beta   90.00
_cell.angle_gamma   90.00
#
_symmetry.space_group_name_H-M   'P 1'
#
loop_
_entity.id
_entity.type
_entity.pdbx_description
1 polymer ?
#
loop_
_entity_poly.entity_id
_entity_poly.type
_entity_poly.pdbx_seq_one_letter_code
_entity_poly.pdbx_strand_id
1 'polypeptide(L)'
;MAKHRIRRFPAVVLATVGLLAAGHIGATLAYTGPDTAVKASLQPALDRYFLGPLDQGWNLFAPGPYSQDEYMLVRACVSEFDVCAGGSDAGAEFTEWRNITAEEQEAVAYNVFADRETRQSKVVHGRFWSVASDLSDDQRAMAEANHIDGDPVFGVDLYSAEASQVYPAGQLNTLRTYQRLEDAAVGLATLVMQQEYGDSVTLVEVRMLREPVPDFDQRHDPPEEQTQYWRTIGWRPAMEFDDEVTAAWT
;
A
#
# COMPACT_ATOMS: atom_id res chain seq x y z
N MET A 1 -52.99 -45.86 -39.62
CA MET A 1 -52.31 -44.75 -38.92
C MET A 1 -52.25 -45.06 -37.44
N ALA A 2 -51.08 -45.43 -36.92
CA ALA A 2 -50.90 -45.71 -35.49
C ALA A 2 -50.83 -44.39 -34.73
N LYS A 3 -51.77 -44.17 -33.81
CA LYS A 3 -51.82 -42.97 -32.96
C LYS A 3 -50.69 -43.11 -31.92
N HIS A 4 -49.58 -42.39 -32.10
CA HIS A 4 -48.51 -42.32 -31.10
C HIS A 4 -49.08 -41.77 -29.79
N ARG A 5 -49.46 -42.66 -28.86
CA ARG A 5 -49.73 -42.27 -27.48
C ARG A 5 -48.38 -41.85 -26.91
N ILE A 6 -48.17 -40.55 -26.80
CA ILE A 6 -47.09 -40.00 -25.99
C ILE A 6 -47.21 -40.67 -24.63
N ARG A 7 -46.21 -41.47 -24.26
CA ARG A 7 -46.14 -42.08 -22.94
C ARG A 7 -46.11 -40.89 -21.97
N ARG A 8 -47.14 -40.77 -21.13
CA ARG A 8 -47.37 -39.60 -20.27
C ARG A 8 -46.14 -39.27 -19.42
N PHE A 9 -45.45 -40.30 -18.95
CA PHE A 9 -44.26 -40.16 -18.11
C PHE A 9 -43.09 -39.46 -18.84
N PRO A 10 -42.60 -39.94 -20.01
CA PRO A 10 -41.60 -39.20 -20.79
C PRO A 10 -41.99 -37.75 -21.14
N ALA A 11 -43.27 -37.50 -21.46
CA ALA A 11 -43.73 -36.14 -21.75
C ALA A 11 -43.63 -35.21 -20.55
N VAL A 12 -44.04 -35.69 -19.37
CA VAL A 12 -43.93 -34.92 -18.13
C VAL A 12 -42.46 -34.65 -17.81
N VAL A 13 -41.58 -35.65 -17.93
CA VAL A 13 -40.14 -35.47 -17.70
C VAL A 13 -39.55 -34.43 -18.65
N LEU A 14 -39.82 -34.53 -19.96
CA LEU A 14 -39.33 -33.57 -20.94
C LEU A 14 -39.86 -32.15 -20.70
N ALA A 15 -41.13 -32.00 -20.35
CA ALA A 15 -41.71 -30.70 -20.03
C ALA A 15 -41.05 -30.07 -18.80
N THR A 16 -40.86 -30.86 -17.73
CA THR A 16 -40.19 -30.39 -16.51
C THR A 16 -38.74 -29.99 -16.79
N VAL A 17 -37.98 -30.81 -17.51
CA VAL A 17 -36.59 -30.50 -17.86
C VAL A 17 -36.52 -29.25 -18.75
N GLY A 18 -37.42 -29.13 -19.74
CA GLY A 18 -37.50 -27.96 -20.60
C GLY A 18 -37.80 -26.67 -19.84
N LEU A 19 -38.70 -26.71 -18.86
CA LEU A 19 -39.01 -25.56 -17.99
C LEU A 19 -37.82 -25.17 -17.12
N LEU A 20 -37.11 -26.15 -16.55
CA LEU A 20 -35.90 -25.88 -15.77
C LEU A 20 -34.79 -25.28 -16.62
N ALA A 21 -34.57 -25.81 -17.84
CA ALA A 21 -33.58 -25.28 -18.77
C ALA A 21 -33.92 -23.84 -19.22
N ALA A 22 -35.18 -23.58 -19.58
CA ALA A 22 -35.63 -22.23 -19.93
C ALA A 22 -35.48 -21.26 -18.74
N GLY A 23 -35.78 -21.71 -17.52
CA GLY A 23 -35.56 -20.94 -16.30
C GLY A 23 -34.09 -20.60 -16.07
N HIS A 24 -33.18 -21.57 -16.23
CA HIS A 24 -31.74 -21.35 -16.12
C HIS A 24 -31.22 -20.35 -17.17
N ILE A 25 -31.65 -20.48 -18.42
CA ILE A 25 -31.28 -19.54 -19.50
C ILE A 25 -31.79 -18.13 -19.17
N GLY A 26 -33.05 -18.01 -18.73
CA GLY A 26 -33.63 -16.73 -18.32
C GLY A 26 -32.88 -16.09 -17.14
N ALA A 27 -32.53 -16.88 -16.13
CA ALA A 27 -31.73 -16.43 -15.00
C ALA A 27 -30.33 -15.97 -15.44
N THR A 28 -29.70 -16.69 -16.38
CA THR A 28 -28.37 -16.36 -16.92
C THR A 28 -28.42 -15.04 -17.67
N LEU A 29 -29.43 -14.83 -18.51
CA LEU A 29 -29.64 -13.58 -19.24
C LEU A 29 -29.93 -12.41 -18.29
N ALA A 30 -30.70 -12.62 -17.23
CA ALA A 30 -30.95 -11.60 -16.21
C ALA A 30 -29.67 -11.26 -15.43
N TYR A 31 -28.86 -12.26 -15.10
CA TYR A 31 -27.62 -12.10 -14.33
C TYR A 31 -26.52 -11.38 -15.13
N THR A 32 -26.33 -11.77 -16.40
CA THR A 32 -25.32 -11.19 -17.31
C THR A 32 -25.79 -9.96 -18.07
N GLY A 33 -27.09 -9.65 -17.98
CA GLY A 33 -27.70 -8.52 -18.68
C GLY A 33 -27.37 -7.15 -18.09
N PRO A 34 -27.80 -6.08 -18.77
CA PRO A 34 -27.57 -4.70 -18.34
C PRO A 34 -28.28 -4.40 -17.01
N ASP A 35 -27.77 -3.41 -16.28
CA ASP A 35 -28.33 -2.99 -15.01
C ASP A 35 -29.67 -2.29 -15.20
N THR A 36 -30.71 -2.95 -14.72
CA THR A 36 -32.10 -2.51 -14.78
C THR A 36 -32.74 -2.69 -13.41
N ALA A 37 -33.80 -1.94 -13.11
CA ALA A 37 -34.52 -2.09 -11.84
C ALA A 37 -35.05 -3.52 -11.62
N VAL A 38 -35.41 -4.22 -12.70
CA VAL A 38 -35.85 -5.62 -12.64
C VAL A 38 -34.69 -6.53 -12.22
N LYS A 39 -33.51 -6.41 -12.85
CA LYS A 39 -32.31 -7.15 -12.45
C LYS A 39 -31.97 -6.88 -10.98
N ALA A 40 -31.95 -5.61 -10.55
CA ALA A 40 -31.64 -5.23 -9.18
C ALA A 40 -32.56 -5.91 -8.15
N SER A 41 -33.86 -5.99 -8.43
CA SER A 41 -34.81 -6.68 -7.53
C SER A 41 -34.63 -8.20 -7.47
N LEU A 42 -34.07 -8.82 -8.52
CA LEU A 42 -33.79 -10.26 -8.60
C LEU A 42 -32.38 -10.62 -8.14
N GLN A 43 -31.47 -9.64 -8.04
CA GLN A 43 -30.04 -9.83 -7.79
C GLN A 43 -29.74 -10.74 -6.58
N PRO A 44 -30.39 -10.59 -5.40
CA PRO A 44 -30.09 -11.45 -4.26
C PRO A 44 -30.41 -12.94 -4.50
N ALA A 45 -31.41 -13.24 -5.32
CA ALA A 45 -31.77 -14.60 -5.69
C ALA A 45 -30.84 -15.15 -6.78
N LEU A 46 -30.45 -14.29 -7.74
CA LEU A 46 -29.51 -14.64 -8.80
C LEU A 46 -28.10 -14.90 -8.23
N ASP A 47 -27.62 -14.07 -7.30
CA ASP A 47 -26.34 -14.26 -6.61
C ASP A 47 -26.30 -15.60 -5.88
N ARG A 48 -27.37 -15.93 -5.15
CA ARG A 48 -27.47 -17.23 -4.48
C ARG A 48 -27.45 -18.41 -5.45
N TYR A 49 -28.06 -18.24 -6.63
CA TYR A 49 -28.15 -19.28 -7.65
C TYR A 49 -26.84 -19.48 -8.42
N PHE A 50 -26.12 -18.40 -8.74
CA PHE A 50 -24.91 -18.43 -9.56
C PHE A 50 -23.60 -18.46 -8.76
N LEU A 51 -23.50 -17.65 -7.71
CA LEU A 51 -22.26 -17.53 -6.93
C LEU A 51 -22.19 -18.64 -5.87
N GLY A 52 -23.32 -19.00 -5.26
CA GLY A 52 -23.38 -20.12 -4.31
C GLY A 52 -22.38 -20.02 -3.14
N PRO A 53 -22.27 -21.06 -2.29
CA PRO A 53 -21.32 -21.07 -1.16
C PRO A 53 -19.88 -21.42 -1.57
N LEU A 54 -19.65 -21.72 -2.85
CA LEU A 54 -18.35 -22.08 -3.41
C LEU A 54 -17.92 -21.06 -4.48
N ASP A 55 -18.43 -19.83 -4.42
CA ASP A 55 -17.94 -18.75 -5.27
C ASP A 55 -16.43 -18.68 -5.06
N GLN A 56 -15.68 -19.09 -6.07
CA GLN A 56 -14.24 -18.94 -6.09
C GLN A 56 -14.02 -17.48 -6.40
N GLY A 57 -14.15 -16.66 -5.35
CA GLY A 57 -13.93 -15.23 -5.45
C GLY A 57 -12.71 -15.00 -6.30
N TRP A 58 -12.86 -14.17 -7.33
CA TRP A 58 -11.76 -13.80 -8.22
C TRP A 58 -10.60 -13.14 -7.49
N ASN A 59 -10.70 -12.94 -6.17
CA ASN A 59 -9.61 -12.58 -5.27
C ASN A 59 -8.37 -13.50 -5.37
N LEU A 60 -8.48 -14.74 -5.89
CA LEU A 60 -7.30 -15.55 -6.22
C LEU A 60 -6.57 -15.08 -7.49
N PHE A 61 -7.30 -14.49 -8.46
CA PHE A 61 -6.77 -14.03 -9.75
C PHE A 61 -6.57 -12.50 -9.83
N ALA A 62 -7.24 -11.76 -8.97
CA ALA A 62 -7.13 -10.32 -8.77
C ALA A 62 -7.22 -10.05 -7.26
N PRO A 63 -6.23 -10.48 -6.46
CA PRO A 63 -6.16 -10.11 -5.05
C PRO A 63 -6.10 -8.59 -4.98
N GLY A 64 -7.22 -7.95 -4.61
CA GLY A 64 -7.42 -6.51 -4.51
C GLY A 64 -6.67 -5.69 -5.58
N PRO A 65 -7.30 -5.24 -6.69
CA PRO A 65 -6.65 -4.28 -7.57
C PRO A 65 -6.13 -3.13 -6.70
N TYR A 66 -4.84 -2.80 -6.86
CA TYR A 66 -4.18 -1.72 -6.11
C TYR A 66 -5.05 -0.47 -6.24
N SER A 67 -5.78 -0.12 -5.17
CA SER A 67 -6.76 0.95 -5.18
C SER A 67 -6.18 2.26 -4.67
N GLN A 68 -4.86 2.32 -4.51
CA GLN A 68 -4.15 3.45 -3.94
C GLN A 68 -2.80 3.60 -4.63
N ASP A 69 -2.43 4.83 -4.95
CA ASP A 69 -1.07 5.21 -5.28
C ASP A 69 -0.25 5.33 -3.99
N GLU A 70 1.02 4.95 -4.08
CA GLU A 70 1.93 4.81 -2.95
C GLU A 70 3.21 5.59 -3.26
N TYR A 71 3.56 6.54 -2.40
CA TYR A 71 4.73 7.40 -2.60
C TYR A 71 5.57 7.50 -1.34
N MET A 72 6.88 7.43 -1.51
CA MET A 72 7.86 7.80 -0.51
C MET A 72 8.40 9.19 -0.85
N LEU A 73 8.31 10.09 0.11
CA LEU A 73 8.82 11.45 0.03
C LEU A 73 9.96 11.62 1.04
N VAL A 74 11.01 12.32 0.63
CA VAL A 74 12.19 12.55 1.46
C VAL A 74 12.61 14.00 1.41
N ARG A 75 13.24 14.47 2.47
CA ARG A 75 13.99 15.74 2.49
C ARG A 75 15.14 15.65 3.48
N ALA A 76 16.07 16.59 3.37
CA ALA A 76 17.24 16.67 4.24
C ALA A 76 17.36 18.03 4.91
N CYS A 77 18.13 18.06 6.01
CA CYS A 77 18.79 19.25 6.50
C CYS A 77 20.24 19.25 6.00
N VAL A 78 20.65 20.37 5.39
CA VAL A 78 21.97 20.52 4.74
C VAL A 78 22.90 21.48 5.48
N SER A 79 22.63 21.71 6.77
CA SER A 79 23.45 22.52 7.68
C SER A 79 24.23 21.63 8.66
N GLU A 80 25.12 22.25 9.46
CA GLU A 80 25.79 21.57 10.57
C GLU A 80 24.80 20.93 11.55
N PHE A 81 25.19 19.84 12.20
CA PHE A 81 24.30 19.02 13.04
C PHE A 81 23.59 19.82 14.13
N ASP A 82 24.32 20.62 14.90
CA ASP A 82 23.77 21.44 15.99
C ASP A 82 22.74 22.46 15.48
N VAL A 83 22.94 22.96 14.25
CA VAL A 83 22.01 23.89 13.60
C VAL A 83 20.75 23.14 13.16
N CYS A 84 20.91 21.99 12.51
CA CYS A 84 19.80 21.13 12.11
C CYS A 84 18.96 20.67 13.31
N ALA A 85 19.60 20.29 14.42
CA ALA A 85 18.94 19.92 15.67
C ALA A 85 18.13 21.08 16.29
N GLY A 86 18.62 22.31 16.15
CA GLY A 86 17.93 23.53 16.57
C GLY A 86 16.79 23.97 15.65
N GLY A 87 16.61 23.33 14.50
CA GLY A 87 15.55 23.62 13.55
C GLY A 87 15.69 24.98 12.85
N SER A 88 14.59 25.45 12.24
CA SER A 88 14.59 26.72 11.49
C SER A 88 14.99 27.94 12.34
N ASP A 89 14.69 27.91 13.64
CA ASP A 89 15.02 29.01 14.56
C ASP A 89 16.53 29.15 14.78
N ALA A 90 17.28 28.04 14.66
CA ALA A 90 18.74 28.04 14.70
C ALA A 90 19.39 28.37 13.35
N GLY A 91 18.59 28.53 12.28
CA GLY A 91 19.06 28.79 10.92
C GLY A 91 19.25 27.54 10.06
N ALA A 92 18.62 26.42 10.40
CA ALA A 92 18.70 25.20 9.61
C ALA A 92 18.15 25.39 8.19
N GLU A 93 18.93 24.98 7.20
CA GLU A 93 18.54 24.94 5.80
C GLU A 93 17.97 23.55 5.47
N PHE A 94 16.69 23.51 5.14
CA PHE A 94 15.99 22.29 4.74
C PHE A 94 15.75 22.27 3.24
N THR A 95 15.98 21.13 2.61
CA THR A 95 15.63 20.92 1.21
C THR A 95 14.12 20.87 1.02
N GLU A 96 13.68 21.01 -0.22
CA GLU A 96 12.29 20.71 -0.57
C GLU A 96 12.00 19.20 -0.45
N TRP A 97 10.71 18.87 -0.36
CA TRP A 97 10.25 17.49 -0.38
C TRP A 97 10.39 16.92 -1.78
N ARG A 98 11.14 15.84 -1.92
CA ARG A 98 11.28 15.07 -3.16
C ARG A 98 10.42 13.82 -3.11
N ASN A 99 9.61 13.61 -4.14
CA ASN A 99 8.83 12.37 -4.30
C ASN A 99 9.66 11.36 -5.10
N ILE A 100 10.54 10.64 -4.40
CA ILE A 100 11.48 9.71 -5.01
C ILE A 100 10.77 8.54 -5.70
N THR A 101 9.54 8.20 -5.27
CA THR A 101 8.73 7.18 -5.94
C THR A 101 8.15 7.67 -7.26
N ALA A 102 7.83 8.95 -7.39
CA ALA A 102 7.43 9.53 -8.67
C ALA A 102 8.61 9.61 -9.63
N GLU A 103 9.78 10.05 -9.14
CA GLU A 103 11.03 10.12 -9.91
C GLU A 103 11.45 8.73 -10.44
N GLU A 104 11.43 7.69 -9.60
CA GLU A 104 11.67 6.30 -10.03
C GLU A 104 10.68 5.84 -11.10
N GLN A 105 9.41 6.25 -11.02
CA GLN A 105 8.37 5.87 -11.97
C GLN A 105 8.51 6.54 -13.33
N GLU A 106 9.14 7.71 -13.43
CA GLU A 106 9.45 8.35 -14.71
C GLU A 106 10.34 7.45 -15.57
N ALA A 107 11.29 6.74 -14.96
CA ALA A 107 12.17 5.79 -15.65
C ALA A 107 11.43 4.50 -16.11
N VAL A 108 10.29 4.18 -15.49
CA VAL A 108 9.42 3.04 -15.87
C VAL A 108 8.51 3.40 -17.04
N ALA A 109 8.15 4.67 -17.21
CA ALA A 109 7.22 5.11 -18.24
C ALA A 109 7.67 4.63 -19.63
N TYR A 110 6.86 3.75 -20.24
CA TYR A 110 7.13 3.11 -21.54
C TYR A 110 8.37 2.19 -21.60
N ASN A 111 8.99 1.86 -20.46
CA ASN A 111 10.15 0.98 -20.39
C ASN A 111 9.78 -0.39 -19.80
N VAL A 112 9.50 -1.37 -20.66
CA VAL A 112 9.18 -2.75 -20.25
C VAL A 112 10.38 -3.54 -19.71
N PHE A 113 11.59 -2.99 -19.85
CA PHE A 113 12.83 -3.57 -19.33
C PHE A 113 13.44 -2.69 -18.23
N ALA A 114 12.63 -1.86 -17.56
CA ALA A 114 13.06 -1.13 -16.39
C ALA A 114 13.71 -2.09 -15.39
N ASP A 115 14.86 -1.67 -14.84
CA ASP A 115 15.60 -2.45 -13.87
C ASP A 115 14.88 -2.47 -12.52
N ARG A 116 15.54 -3.03 -11.50
CA ARG A 116 14.96 -3.12 -10.16
C ARG A 116 15.11 -1.82 -9.36
N GLU A 117 15.96 -0.91 -9.80
CA GLU A 117 16.23 0.36 -9.10
C GLU A 117 15.02 1.28 -9.17
N THR A 118 14.25 1.20 -10.26
CA THR A 118 13.00 1.97 -10.44
C THR A 118 11.82 1.54 -9.54
N ARG A 119 12.07 0.75 -8.49
CA ARG A 119 11.04 0.20 -7.59
C ARG A 119 11.44 0.19 -6.12
N GLN A 120 12.61 0.72 -5.77
CA GLN A 120 13.15 0.59 -4.41
C GLN A 120 12.27 1.32 -3.40
N SER A 121 11.97 2.60 -3.67
CA SER A 121 11.12 3.43 -2.82
C SER A 121 9.73 2.82 -2.61
N LYS A 122 9.12 2.26 -3.67
CA LYS A 122 7.80 1.60 -3.60
C LYS A 122 7.83 0.34 -2.74
N VAL A 123 8.91 -0.45 -2.81
CA VAL A 123 9.07 -1.65 -1.98
C VAL A 123 9.27 -1.28 -0.50
N VAL A 124 10.08 -0.26 -0.22
CA VAL A 124 10.28 0.27 1.13
C VAL A 124 8.95 0.78 1.68
N HIS A 125 8.25 1.62 0.93
CA HIS A 125 6.93 2.14 1.28
C HIS A 125 5.96 1.01 1.63
N GLY A 126 5.74 0.05 0.72
CA GLY A 126 4.73 -0.99 0.91
C GLY A 126 4.99 -1.87 2.13
N ARG A 127 6.26 -2.19 2.42
CA ARG A 127 6.65 -2.97 3.60
C ARG A 127 6.51 -2.16 4.88
N PHE A 128 7.00 -0.91 4.87
CA PHE A 128 6.93 -0.02 6.02
C PHE A 128 5.48 0.32 6.39
N TRP A 129 4.63 0.61 5.41
CA TRP A 129 3.26 1.03 5.64
C TRP A 129 2.47 0.02 6.48
N SER A 130 2.63 -1.28 6.17
CA SER A 130 1.94 -2.35 6.89
C SER A 130 2.29 -2.33 8.37
N VAL A 131 3.58 -2.31 8.72
CA VAL A 131 4.02 -2.33 10.11
C VAL A 131 3.72 -1.01 10.83
N ALA A 132 3.83 0.12 10.13
CA ALA A 132 3.49 1.43 10.67
C ALA A 132 1.99 1.56 10.98
N SER A 133 1.15 0.81 10.28
CA SER A 133 -0.30 0.78 10.53
C SER A 133 -0.70 -0.09 11.72
N ASP A 134 0.19 -1.00 12.16
CA ASP A 134 -0.03 -1.86 13.33
C ASP A 134 0.41 -1.20 14.66
N LEU A 135 1.00 0.00 14.60
CA LEU A 135 1.41 0.76 15.79
C LEU A 135 0.20 1.30 16.55
N SER A 136 0.29 1.32 17.89
CA SER A 136 -0.65 2.09 18.72
C SER A 136 -0.49 3.59 18.50
N ASP A 137 -1.47 4.38 18.93
CA ASP A 137 -1.41 5.84 18.79
C ASP A 137 -0.19 6.45 19.49
N ASP A 138 0.16 5.96 20.69
CA ASP A 138 1.35 6.41 21.42
C ASP A 138 2.65 6.04 20.68
N GLN A 139 2.73 4.82 20.14
CA GLN A 139 3.90 4.38 19.37
C GLN A 139 4.04 5.15 18.06
N ARG A 140 2.93 5.46 17.40
CA ARG A 140 2.91 6.30 16.20
C ARG A 140 3.41 7.70 16.52
N ALA A 141 2.95 8.30 17.62
CA ALA A 141 3.43 9.61 18.06
C ALA A 141 4.94 9.59 18.39
N MET A 142 5.43 8.52 19.04
CA MET A 142 6.87 8.32 19.27
C MET A 142 7.65 8.26 17.95
N ALA A 143 7.16 7.51 16.96
CA ALA A 143 7.84 7.36 15.68
C ALA A 143 7.82 8.64 14.81
N GLU A 144 6.73 9.41 14.87
CA GLU A 144 6.60 10.71 14.19
C GLU A 144 7.47 11.80 14.82
N ALA A 145 7.88 11.64 16.08
CA ALA A 145 8.77 12.58 16.76
C ALA A 145 10.19 12.57 16.15
N ASN A 146 10.93 13.64 16.43
CA ASN A 146 12.33 13.76 16.05
C ASN A 146 13.20 12.94 17.00
N HIS A 147 14.09 12.13 16.44
CA HIS A 147 15.06 11.33 17.18
C HIS A 147 16.45 11.64 16.62
N ILE A 148 16.96 12.81 16.97
CA ILE A 148 18.18 13.40 16.40
C ILE A 148 19.42 12.94 17.17
N ASP A 149 19.32 12.78 18.48
CA ASP A 149 20.46 12.47 19.36
C ASP A 149 20.80 10.96 19.44
N GLY A 150 20.21 10.13 18.57
CA GLY A 150 20.40 8.68 18.57
C GLY A 150 19.65 7.95 19.68
N ASP A 151 18.74 8.63 20.36
CA ASP A 151 17.84 8.00 21.33
C ASP A 151 16.96 6.93 20.65
N PRO A 152 16.68 5.80 21.31
CA PRO A 152 15.79 4.79 20.75
C PRO A 152 14.38 5.36 20.54
N VAL A 153 13.83 5.17 19.34
CA VAL A 153 12.53 5.72 18.92
C VAL A 153 11.40 5.39 19.90
N PHE A 154 11.41 4.18 20.46
CA PHE A 154 10.40 3.69 21.40
C PHE A 154 10.86 3.76 22.87
N GLY A 155 11.80 4.66 23.18
CA GLY A 155 12.30 4.93 24.53
C GLY A 155 13.20 3.86 25.13
N VAL A 156 13.39 2.73 24.46
CA VAL A 156 14.27 1.63 24.87
C VAL A 156 14.87 0.96 23.64
N ASP A 157 16.11 0.50 23.75
CA ASP A 157 16.71 -0.39 22.74
C ASP A 157 15.86 -1.67 22.66
N LEU A 158 15.20 -1.87 21.51
CA LEU A 158 14.28 -2.98 21.30
C LEU A 158 14.97 -4.35 21.36
N TYR A 159 16.29 -4.44 21.24
CA TYR A 159 17.04 -5.69 21.35
C TYR A 159 17.59 -5.94 22.76
N SER A 160 17.43 -4.99 23.67
CA SER A 160 17.85 -5.11 25.07
C SER A 160 16.94 -6.04 25.89
N ALA A 161 17.43 -6.46 27.06
CA ALA A 161 16.65 -7.20 28.05
C ALA A 161 15.56 -6.33 28.70
N GLU A 162 15.73 -5.01 28.74
CA GLU A 162 14.76 -4.05 29.27
C GLU A 162 13.51 -4.00 28.40
N ALA A 163 13.66 -4.05 27.07
CA ALA A 163 12.52 -4.02 26.15
C ALA A 163 11.51 -5.16 26.39
N SER A 164 11.98 -6.32 26.86
CA SER A 164 11.10 -7.45 27.21
C SER A 164 10.30 -7.24 28.50
N GLN A 165 10.67 -6.26 29.31
CA GLN A 165 9.94 -5.84 30.51
C GLN A 165 8.92 -4.74 30.19
N VAL A 166 9.23 -3.89 29.20
CA VAL A 166 8.37 -2.78 28.75
C VAL A 166 7.27 -3.27 27.80
N TYR A 167 7.61 -4.14 26.84
CA TYR A 167 6.70 -4.58 25.78
C TYR A 167 6.45 -6.09 25.81
N PRO A 168 5.19 -6.54 25.61
CA PRO A 168 4.87 -7.93 25.33
C PRO A 168 5.59 -8.45 24.07
N ALA A 169 5.91 -9.74 24.03
CA ALA A 169 6.68 -10.36 22.94
C ALA A 169 6.12 -10.11 21.53
N GLY A 170 4.79 -10.15 21.36
CA GLY A 170 4.14 -9.88 20.08
C GLY A 170 4.35 -8.42 19.61
N GLN A 171 4.14 -7.47 20.53
CA GLN A 171 4.36 -6.04 20.27
C GLN A 171 5.83 -5.75 19.99
N LEU A 172 6.74 -6.40 20.72
CA LEU A 172 8.17 -6.24 20.52
C LEU A 172 8.63 -6.72 19.14
N ASN A 173 8.03 -7.78 18.60
CA ASN A 173 8.30 -8.22 17.22
C ASN A 173 7.84 -7.19 16.18
N THR A 174 6.67 -6.58 16.37
CA THR A 174 6.17 -5.50 15.51
C THR A 174 7.11 -4.30 15.56
N LEU A 175 7.50 -3.86 16.76
CA LEU A 175 8.41 -2.72 16.95
C LEU A 175 9.79 -2.96 16.33
N ARG A 176 10.37 -4.15 16.49
CA ARG A 176 11.65 -4.50 15.84
C ARG A 176 11.52 -4.53 14.32
N THR A 177 10.39 -5.02 13.82
CA THR A 177 10.11 -5.01 12.38
C THR A 177 9.98 -3.59 11.86
N TYR A 178 9.32 -2.71 12.63
CA TYR A 178 9.24 -1.28 12.35
C TYR A 178 10.65 -0.67 12.27
N GLN A 179 11.46 -0.82 13.33
CA GLN A 179 12.81 -0.24 13.39
C GLN A 179 13.65 -0.64 12.17
N ARG A 180 13.68 -1.92 11.78
CA ARG A 180 14.43 -2.35 10.59
C ARG A 180 13.93 -1.73 9.28
N LEU A 181 12.63 -1.47 9.17
CA LEU A 181 12.04 -0.88 7.96
C LEU A 181 12.19 0.65 7.95
N GLU A 182 12.17 1.28 9.13
CA GLU A 182 12.58 2.66 9.33
C GLU A 182 14.05 2.85 8.95
N ASP A 183 14.97 2.02 9.46
CA ASP A 183 16.39 2.05 9.11
C ASP A 183 16.60 1.96 7.59
N ALA A 184 15.86 1.08 6.91
CA ALA A 184 15.91 0.97 5.45
C ALA A 184 15.36 2.22 4.73
N ALA A 185 14.31 2.85 5.26
CA ALA A 185 13.74 4.07 4.70
C ALA A 185 14.67 5.28 4.91
N VAL A 186 15.24 5.42 6.11
CA VAL A 186 16.24 6.46 6.46
C VAL A 186 17.51 6.27 5.64
N GLY A 187 17.97 5.03 5.48
CA GLY A 187 19.13 4.71 4.66
C GLY A 187 18.92 5.06 3.19
N LEU A 188 17.80 4.66 2.60
CA LEU A 188 17.45 5.03 1.22
C LEU A 188 17.34 6.55 1.06
N ALA A 189 16.67 7.23 2.00
CA ALA A 189 16.56 8.68 1.97
C ALA A 189 17.94 9.36 2.05
N THR A 190 18.83 8.85 2.91
CA THR A 190 20.20 9.37 3.04
C THR A 190 20.96 9.25 1.73
N LEU A 191 20.96 8.06 1.11
CA LEU A 191 21.66 7.83 -0.16
C LEU A 191 21.12 8.72 -1.29
N VAL A 192 19.80 8.86 -1.40
CA VAL A 192 19.18 9.75 -2.41
C VAL A 192 19.56 11.21 -2.18
N MET A 193 19.54 11.69 -0.94
CA MET A 193 19.87 13.08 -0.64
C MET A 193 21.38 13.35 -0.78
N GLN A 194 22.23 12.40 -0.39
CA GLN A 194 23.69 12.52 -0.56
C GLN A 194 24.11 12.50 -2.03
N GLN A 195 23.34 11.86 -2.92
CA GLN A 195 23.62 11.91 -4.36
C GLN A 195 23.60 13.35 -4.92
N GLU A 196 22.73 14.21 -4.37
CA GLU A 196 22.59 15.59 -4.82
C GLU A 196 23.39 16.59 -3.97
N TYR A 197 23.38 16.42 -2.65
CA TYR A 197 23.95 17.38 -1.70
C TYR A 197 25.28 16.92 -1.09
N GLY A 198 25.71 15.67 -1.33
CA GLY A 198 26.93 15.11 -0.77
C GLY A 198 26.92 15.05 0.76
N ASP A 199 28.11 15.22 1.35
CA ASP A 199 28.34 15.10 2.80
C ASP A 199 27.69 16.22 3.64
N SER A 200 27.03 17.21 3.02
CA SER A 200 26.31 18.24 3.78
C SER A 200 24.99 17.73 4.37
N VAL A 201 24.51 16.55 3.95
CA VAL A 201 23.28 15.95 4.47
C VAL A 201 23.50 15.45 5.88
N THR A 202 22.92 16.15 6.85
CA THR A 202 23.14 15.85 8.27
C THR A 202 21.96 15.12 8.91
N LEU A 203 20.73 15.55 8.58
CA LEU A 203 19.51 14.88 9.00
C LEU A 203 18.63 14.59 7.79
N VAL A 204 17.81 13.55 7.88
CA VAL A 204 16.78 13.22 6.89
C VAL A 204 15.41 13.08 7.56
N GLU A 205 14.37 13.47 6.84
CA GLU A 205 12.97 13.23 7.21
C GLU A 205 12.30 12.47 6.07
N VAL A 206 11.46 11.50 6.42
CA VAL A 206 10.81 10.62 5.46
C VAL A 206 9.31 10.62 5.70
N ARG A 207 8.54 10.67 4.61
CA ARG A 207 7.09 10.52 4.63
C ARG A 207 6.64 9.47 3.64
N MET A 208 5.66 8.70 4.06
CA MET A 208 4.96 7.75 3.22
C MET A 208 3.55 8.28 2.97
N LEU A 209 3.13 8.28 1.72
CA LEU A 209 1.86 8.79 1.26
C LEU A 209 1.09 7.68 0.55
N ARG A 210 -0.18 7.51 0.93
CA ARG A 210 -1.16 6.79 0.15
C ARG A 210 -2.28 7.70 -0.32
N GLU A 211 -2.59 7.61 -1.61
CA GLU A 211 -3.69 8.33 -2.25
C GLU A 211 -4.64 7.33 -2.89
N PRO A 212 -5.93 7.27 -2.50
CA PRO A 212 -6.89 6.42 -3.19
C PRO A 212 -6.99 6.79 -4.66
N VAL A 213 -7.05 5.78 -5.52
CA VAL A 213 -7.40 5.95 -6.93
C VAL A 213 -8.91 6.20 -6.98
N PRO A 214 -9.38 7.18 -7.78
CA PRO A 214 -10.80 7.43 -7.96
C PRO A 214 -11.55 6.16 -8.36
N ASP A 215 -12.74 5.98 -7.81
CA ASP A 215 -13.58 4.84 -8.15
C ASP A 215 -13.93 4.85 -9.65
N PHE A 216 -14.20 3.66 -10.20
CA PHE A 216 -14.41 3.51 -11.64
C PHE A 216 -15.59 4.34 -12.16
N ASP A 217 -16.64 4.54 -11.35
CA ASP A 217 -17.79 5.39 -11.69
C ASP A 217 -17.44 6.89 -11.75
N GLN A 218 -16.41 7.32 -11.02
CA GLN A 218 -15.88 8.68 -10.97
C GLN A 218 -14.73 8.95 -11.96
N ARG A 219 -14.29 7.97 -12.75
CA ARG A 219 -13.10 8.11 -13.63
C ARG A 219 -13.12 9.27 -14.64
N HIS A 220 -14.30 9.81 -14.96
CA HIS A 220 -14.48 10.94 -15.88
C HIS A 220 -14.73 12.27 -15.16
N ASP A 221 -14.95 12.22 -13.85
CA ASP A 221 -15.19 13.36 -12.96
C ASP A 221 -14.53 13.07 -11.60
N PRO A 222 -13.19 12.90 -11.56
CA PRO A 222 -12.49 12.59 -10.32
C PRO A 222 -12.60 13.78 -9.36
N PRO A 223 -12.60 13.55 -8.04
CA PRO A 223 -12.62 14.62 -7.06
C PRO A 223 -11.42 15.56 -7.26
N GLU A 224 -11.64 16.87 -7.13
CA GLU A 224 -10.57 17.88 -7.27
C GLU A 224 -9.46 17.70 -6.22
N GLU A 225 -9.83 17.26 -5.01
CA GLU A 225 -8.91 16.93 -3.93
C GLU A 225 -9.00 15.44 -3.60
N GLN A 226 -7.86 14.74 -3.75
CA GLN A 226 -7.71 13.35 -3.35
C GLN A 226 -7.50 13.28 -1.84
N THR A 227 -8.14 12.31 -1.17
CA THR A 227 -7.86 12.07 0.25
C THR A 227 -6.45 11.52 0.38
N GLN A 228 -5.63 12.11 1.25
CA GLN A 228 -4.25 11.66 1.48
C GLN A 228 -4.11 11.03 2.86
N TYR A 229 -3.41 9.90 2.91
CA TYR A 229 -3.02 9.25 4.15
C TYR A 229 -1.51 9.30 4.29
N TRP A 230 -1.04 9.77 5.44
CA TRP A 230 0.37 9.94 5.72
C TRP A 230 0.86 9.01 6.84
N ARG A 231 2.11 8.58 6.72
CA ARG A 231 2.93 8.08 7.82
C ARG A 231 4.25 8.83 7.78
N THR A 232 4.60 9.48 8.88
CA THR A 232 5.82 10.29 8.97
C THR A 232 6.83 9.59 9.86
N ILE A 233 8.07 9.55 9.39
CA ILE A 233 9.25 9.31 10.22
C ILE A 233 9.82 10.70 10.46
N GLY A 234 9.87 11.12 11.73
CA GLY A 234 10.45 12.42 12.08
C GLY A 234 11.94 12.52 11.71
N TRP A 235 12.59 13.63 12.06
CA TRP A 235 14.01 13.78 11.74
C TRP A 235 14.85 12.67 12.36
N ARG A 236 15.74 12.10 11.54
CA ARG A 236 16.76 11.11 11.91
C ARG A 236 18.12 11.58 11.44
N PRO A 237 19.22 11.23 12.12
CA PRO A 237 20.56 11.38 11.59
C PRO A 237 20.69 10.72 10.22
N ALA A 238 21.42 11.37 9.32
CA ALA A 238 21.85 10.74 8.08
C ALA A 238 22.65 9.47 8.42
N MET A 239 22.32 8.36 7.76
CA MET A 239 23.02 7.09 7.98
C MET A 239 24.41 7.14 7.35
N GLU A 240 25.43 6.71 8.10
CA GLU A 240 26.78 6.56 7.57
C GLU A 240 26.87 5.26 6.76
N PHE A 241 27.40 5.36 5.55
CA PHE A 241 27.70 4.25 4.66
C PHE A 241 29.20 4.19 4.39
N ASP A 242 29.70 2.99 4.11
CA ASP A 242 31.09 2.85 3.66
C ASP A 242 31.28 3.36 2.22
N ASP A 243 32.54 3.63 1.85
CA ASP A 243 32.90 4.15 0.53
C ASP A 243 32.46 3.22 -0.61
N GLU A 244 32.36 1.91 -0.37
CA GLU A 244 31.95 0.92 -1.37
C GLU A 244 30.46 1.06 -1.70
N VAL A 245 29.62 1.20 -0.67
CA VAL A 245 28.18 1.43 -0.82
C VAL A 245 27.91 2.78 -1.50
N THR A 246 28.58 3.84 -1.06
CA THR A 246 28.44 5.18 -1.65
C THR A 246 28.88 5.18 -3.13
N ALA A 247 29.97 4.48 -3.46
CA ALA A 247 30.44 4.34 -4.84
C ALA A 247 29.53 3.45 -5.70
N ALA A 248 28.82 2.48 -5.11
CA ALA A 248 27.85 1.66 -5.83
C ALA A 248 26.53 2.41 -6.11
N TRP A 249 26.24 3.46 -5.33
CA TRP A 249 25.03 4.28 -5.45
C TRP A 249 25.17 5.47 -6.42
N THR A 250 26.40 5.97 -6.60
CA THR A 250 26.73 7.16 -7.42
C THR A 250 27.05 6.83 -8.87
#